data_AF-A0A7R9PSD6-F1
#
_entry.id   AF-A0A7R9PSD6-F1
#
_cell.length_a   1.000
_cell.length_b   1.000
_cell.length_c   1.000
_cell.angle_alpha   90.00
_cell.angle_beta   90.00
_cell.angle_gamma   90.00
#
_symmetry.space_group_name_H-M   'P 1'
#
loop_
_entity.id
_entity.type
_entity.pdbx_description
1 polymer ?
#
loop_
_entity_poly.entity_id
_entity_poly.type
_entity_poly.pdbx_seq_one_letter_code
_entity_poly.pdbx_strand_id
1 'polypeptide(L)'
;MKYDIVVSAYALFELPSSESRLETILALWNKTQAYLVIVEQGTNAGFKIVNEARDFILYNSKNDDNLLPQAHVFAPCNTVSVMKNFIKKGRQAHKLYVAGLEEEEN
;
A
#
# COMPACT_ATOMS: atom_id res chain seq x y z
N MET A 1 -4.19 14.38 -14.52
CA MET A 1 -5.41 13.59 -14.32
C MET A 1 -5.19 12.69 -13.11
N LYS A 2 -6.07 12.79 -12.11
CA LYS A 2 -6.11 11.90 -10.93
C LYS A 2 -7.35 11.01 -11.01
N TYR A 3 -7.34 9.90 -10.27
CA TYR A 3 -8.43 8.92 -10.22
C TYR A 3 -8.82 8.66 -8.77
N ASP A 4 -10.12 8.51 -8.50
CA ASP A 4 -10.60 8.19 -7.16
C ASP A 4 -9.99 6.90 -6.64
N ILE A 5 -9.85 5.89 -7.50
CA ILE A 5 -9.27 4.59 -7.14
C ILE A 5 -8.16 4.25 -8.12
N VAL A 6 -6.98 3.96 -7.59
CA VAL A 6 -5.85 3.39 -8.33
C VAL A 6 -5.56 2.01 -7.77
N VAL A 7 -5.44 0.99 -8.63
CA VAL A 7 -5.18 -0.39 -8.22
C VAL A 7 -3.87 -0.87 -8.84
N SER A 8 -2.98 -1.41 -8.00
CA SER A 8 -1.84 -2.21 -8.43
C SER A 8 -2.02 -3.63 -7.94
N ALA A 9 -2.16 -4.58 -8.85
CA ALA A 9 -2.43 -5.98 -8.53
C ALA A 9 -1.39 -6.90 -9.17
N TYR A 10 -0.63 -7.60 -8.32
CA TYR A 10 0.42 -8.57 -8.72
C TYR A 10 1.48 -7.99 -9.65
N ALA A 11 1.77 -6.69 -9.51
CA ALA A 11 2.64 -5.97 -10.43
C ALA A 11 3.94 -5.50 -9.76
N LEU A 12 3.92 -5.20 -8.45
CA LEU A 12 5.09 -4.66 -7.76
C LEU A 12 6.19 -5.70 -7.59
N PHE A 13 5.80 -6.98 -7.52
CA PHE A 13 6.73 -8.11 -7.47
C PHE A 13 7.57 -8.28 -8.75
N GLU A 14 7.04 -7.87 -9.89
CA GLU A 14 7.66 -8.03 -11.21
C GLU A 14 8.65 -6.91 -11.54
N LEU A 15 8.77 -5.90 -10.66
CA LEU A 15 9.67 -4.78 -10.87
C LEU A 15 11.12 -5.17 -10.57
N PRO A 16 12.08 -4.73 -11.41
CA PRO A 16 13.45 -5.24 -11.39
C PRO A 16 14.25 -4.85 -10.15
N SER A 17 13.82 -3.85 -9.40
CA SER A 17 14.54 -3.36 -8.21
C SER A 17 13.59 -2.74 -7.17
N SER A 18 14.08 -2.61 -5.94
CA SER A 18 13.35 -1.84 -4.91
C SER A 18 13.16 -0.38 -5.29
N GLU A 19 14.14 0.24 -5.93
CA GLU A 19 14.05 1.62 -6.41
C GLU A 19 12.91 1.79 -7.42
N SER A 20 12.88 0.98 -8.48
CA SER A 20 11.82 1.02 -9.49
C SER A 20 10.42 0.77 -8.90
N ARG A 21 10.35 -0.04 -7.84
CA ARG A 21 9.12 -0.29 -7.09
C ARG A 21 8.66 0.92 -6.31
N LEU A 22 9.54 1.59 -5.58
CA LEU A 22 9.21 2.81 -4.84
C LEU A 22 8.83 3.96 -5.76
N GLU A 23 9.54 4.13 -6.89
CA GLU A 23 9.18 5.10 -7.93
C GLU A 23 7.79 4.82 -8.52
N THR A 24 7.49 3.55 -8.82
CA THR A 24 6.17 3.14 -9.30
C THR A 24 5.09 3.42 -8.27
N ILE A 25 5.32 3.08 -7.00
CA ILE A 25 4.39 3.37 -5.89
C ILE A 25 4.12 4.87 -5.78
N LEU A 26 5.16 5.70 -5.84
CA LEU A 26 5.02 7.16 -5.80
C LEU A 26 4.21 7.69 -7.00
N ALA A 27 4.49 7.18 -8.20
CA ALA A 27 3.77 7.57 -9.40
C ALA A 27 2.27 7.19 -9.35
N LEU A 28 1.95 6.01 -8.80
CA LEU A 28 0.57 5.56 -8.57
C LEU A 28 -0.14 6.45 -7.53
N TRP A 29 0.55 6.76 -6.43
CA TRP A 29 0.02 7.63 -5.39
C TRP A 29 -0.28 9.04 -5.90
N ASN A 30 0.62 9.63 -6.69
CA ASN A 30 0.41 10.97 -7.29
C ASN A 30 -0.78 11.02 -8.27
N LYS A 31 -1.20 9.87 -8.79
CA LYS A 31 -2.40 9.72 -9.63
C LYS A 31 -3.66 9.41 -8.82
N THR A 32 -3.56 9.21 -7.51
CA THR A 32 -4.66 8.84 -6.63
C THR A 32 -5.33 10.08 -6.04
N GLN A 33 -6.66 10.09 -6.01
CA GLN A 33 -7.48 11.11 -5.36
C GLN A 33 -8.10 10.60 -4.05
N ALA A 34 -8.55 9.34 -3.98
CA ALA A 34 -9.13 8.79 -2.74
C ALA A 34 -8.36 7.56 -2.25
N TYR A 35 -8.29 6.48 -3.03
CA TYR A 35 -7.75 5.19 -2.59
C TYR A 35 -6.68 4.61 -3.51
N LEU A 36 -5.51 4.32 -2.93
CA LEU A 36 -4.50 3.46 -3.56
C LEU A 36 -4.65 2.05 -2.99
N VAL A 37 -4.99 1.12 -3.87
CA VAL A 37 -5.22 -0.29 -3.55
C VAL A 37 -4.05 -1.12 -4.07
N ILE A 38 -3.31 -1.76 -3.16
CA ILE A 38 -2.19 -2.64 -3.51
C ILE A 38 -2.58 -4.07 -3.17
N VAL A 39 -2.50 -4.96 -4.17
CA VAL A 39 -2.76 -6.38 -4.05
C VAL A 39 -1.53 -7.15 -4.48
N GLU A 40 -1.04 -8.02 -3.60
CA GLU A 40 0.11 -8.88 -3.91
C GLU A 40 -0.10 -10.33 -3.54
N GLN A 41 0.83 -11.16 -4.02
CA GLN A 41 0.88 -12.58 -3.70
C GLN A 41 0.87 -12.83 -2.19
N GLY A 42 0.13 -13.86 -1.78
CA GLY A 42 -0.01 -14.30 -0.38
C GLY A 42 1.23 -14.95 0.22
N THR A 43 2.43 -14.52 -0.18
CA THR A 43 3.71 -15.04 0.26
C THR A 43 4.36 -14.11 1.29
N ASN A 44 5.47 -14.55 1.89
CA ASN A 44 6.27 -13.67 2.74
C ASN A 44 6.87 -12.51 1.92
N ALA A 45 7.32 -12.78 0.70
CA ALA A 45 7.88 -11.75 -0.17
C ALA A 45 6.81 -10.72 -0.60
N GLY A 46 5.60 -11.16 -0.99
CA GLY A 46 4.49 -10.24 -1.27
C GLY A 46 4.05 -9.43 -0.04
N PHE A 47 4.13 -10.01 1.17
CA PHE A 47 3.90 -9.25 2.40
C PHE A 47 4.87 -8.11 2.60
N LYS A 48 6.17 -8.38 2.37
CA LYS A 48 7.24 -7.40 2.55
C LYS A 48 7.05 -6.23 1.59
N ILE A 49 6.67 -6.52 0.34
CA ILE A 49 6.37 -5.48 -0.66
C ILE A 49 5.20 -4.61 -0.24
N VAL A 50 4.09 -5.21 0.22
CA VAL A 50 2.91 -4.44 0.67
C VAL A 50 3.26 -3.55 1.87
N ASN A 51 4.02 -4.07 2.83
CA ASN A 51 4.44 -3.27 3.99
C ASN A 51 5.46 -2.18 3.62
N GLU A 52 6.39 -2.46 2.71
CA GLU A 52 7.33 -1.46 2.21
C GLU A 52 6.59 -0.31 1.52
N ALA A 53 5.61 -0.62 0.67
CA ALA A 53 4.79 0.39 0.01
C ALA A 53 4.00 1.24 1.02
N ARG A 54 3.39 0.58 2.02
CA ARG A 54 2.71 1.25 3.14
C ARG A 54 3.64 2.22 3.87
N ASP A 55 4.78 1.71 4.33
CA ASP A 55 5.68 2.47 5.19
C ASP A 55 6.30 3.63 4.40
N PHE A 56 6.58 3.44 3.11
CA PHE A 56 7.05 4.49 2.21
C PHE A 56 6.03 5.62 2.06
N ILE A 57 4.76 5.32 1.76
CA ILE A 57 3.71 6.36 1.63
C ILE A 57 3.51 7.08 2.97
N LEU A 58 3.36 6.34 4.07
CA LEU A 58 3.15 6.94 5.41
C LEU A 58 4.33 7.81 5.85
N TYR A 59 5.56 7.42 5.55
CA TYR A 59 6.75 8.21 5.87
C TYR A 59 6.76 9.53 5.08
N ASN A 60 6.50 9.47 3.77
CA ASN A 60 6.52 10.65 2.91
C ASN A 60 5.31 11.59 3.13
N SER A 61 4.21 11.07 3.66
CA SER A 61 3.02 11.86 4.04
C SER A 61 3.11 12.52 5.43
N LYS A 62 4.12 12.18 6.25
CA LYS A 62 4.29 12.71 7.63
C LYS A 62 5.32 13.83 7.74
N ASN A 63 6.19 14.00 6.74
CA ASN A 63 7.21 15.03 6.78
C ASN A 63 6.60 16.39 6.37
N ASP A 64 6.77 17.40 7.24
CA ASP A 64 6.20 18.77 7.13
C ASP A 64 6.58 19.55 5.86
N ASP A 65 7.49 19.01 5.03
CA ASP A 65 7.92 19.63 3.77
C ASP A 65 6.88 19.51 2.63
N ASN A 66 5.66 19.03 2.90
CA ASN A 66 4.51 19.00 1.97
C ASN A 66 4.78 18.30 0.61
N LEU A 67 5.62 17.26 0.57
CA LEU A 67 5.87 16.54 -0.68
C LEU A 67 4.68 15.66 -1.12
N LEU A 68 3.91 15.13 -0.17
CA LEU A 68 2.73 14.31 -0.43
C LEU A 68 1.57 14.68 0.51
N PRO A 69 0.32 14.53 0.06
CA PRO A 69 -0.85 14.68 0.94
C PRO A 69 -0.86 13.64 2.07
N GLN A 70 -1.54 13.96 3.18
CA GLN A 70 -1.66 13.08 4.34
C GLN A 70 -2.30 11.74 3.97
N ALA A 71 -1.66 10.64 4.36
CA ALA A 71 -2.10 9.29 4.08
C ALA A 71 -2.53 8.56 5.35
N HIS A 72 -3.64 7.85 5.26
CA HIS A 72 -4.16 6.98 6.31
C HIS A 72 -4.31 5.54 5.82
N VAL A 73 -4.20 4.57 6.73
CA VAL A 73 -4.34 3.13 6.43
C VAL A 73 -5.77 2.70 6.66
N PHE A 74 -6.51 2.44 5.58
CA PHE A 74 -7.89 1.98 5.70
C PHE A 74 -8.00 0.47 5.95
N ALA A 75 -7.14 -0.31 5.29
CA ALA A 75 -7.11 -1.77 5.40
C ALA A 75 -5.70 -2.32 5.10
N PRO A 76 -5.31 -3.49 5.63
CA PRO A 76 -6.10 -4.42 6.46
C PRO A 76 -6.21 -3.98 7.93
N CYS A 77 -7.12 -4.62 8.68
CA CYS A 77 -7.34 -4.38 10.11
C CYS A 77 -6.01 -4.22 10.88
N ASN A 78 -5.90 -3.16 11.67
CA ASN A 78 -4.72 -2.71 12.42
C ASN A 78 -4.19 -3.68 13.50
N THR A 79 -4.68 -4.91 13.59
CA THR A 79 -4.25 -5.88 14.61
C THR A 79 -3.27 -6.91 14.04
N VAL A 80 -1.99 -6.53 14.05
CA VAL A 80 -0.82 -7.43 13.87
C VAL A 80 -0.81 -8.60 14.89
N SER A 81 -1.66 -8.59 15.92
CA SER A 81 -1.83 -9.70 16.87
C SER A 81 -2.72 -10.86 16.37
N VAL A 82 -3.59 -10.68 15.36
CA VAL A 82 -4.50 -11.74 14.90
C VAL A 82 -3.91 -12.58 13.75
N MET A 83 -2.89 -12.08 13.06
CA MET A 83 -2.24 -12.84 11.98
C MET A 83 -1.27 -13.94 12.48
N LYS A 84 -1.04 -14.06 13.80
CA LYS A 84 -0.11 -15.05 14.38
C LYS A 84 -0.68 -16.47 14.54
N ASN A 85 -1.97 -16.70 14.32
CA ASN A 85 -2.61 -18.00 14.59
C ASN A 85 -3.23 -18.73 13.39
N PHE A 86 -3.02 -18.29 12.14
CA PHE A 86 -3.44 -19.07 10.98
C PHE A 86 -2.27 -19.77 10.29
N ILE A 87 -1.84 -20.90 10.88
CA ILE A 87 -1.34 -22.01 10.07
C ILE A 87 -2.58 -22.60 9.37
N LYS A 88 -2.77 -22.27 8.09
CA LYS A 88 -3.67 -23.04 7.23
C LYS A 88 -2.95 -23.42 5.94
N LYS A 89 -2.69 -24.72 5.83
CA LYS A 89 -2.29 -25.42 4.61
C LYS A 89 -3.35 -25.14 3.53
N GLY A 90 -2.94 -24.57 2.40
CA GLY A 90 -3.74 -24.49 1.18
C GLY A 90 -4.84 -23.44 1.16
N ARG A 91 -4.48 -22.22 0.73
CA ARG A 91 -5.17 -21.38 -0.28
C ARG A 91 -4.45 -20.03 -0.32
N GLN A 92 -4.10 -19.57 -1.53
CA GLN A 92 -3.45 -18.28 -1.74
C GLN A 92 -4.36 -17.16 -1.20
N ALA A 93 -3.96 -16.50 -0.12
CA ALA A 93 -4.67 -15.33 0.38
C ALA A 93 -4.06 -14.09 -0.27
N HIS A 94 -4.79 -13.42 -1.15
CA HIS A 94 -4.37 -12.13 -1.67
C HIS A 94 -4.30 -11.12 -0.54
N LYS A 95 -3.18 -10.41 -0.42
CA LYS A 95 -3.02 -9.36 0.59
C LYS A 95 -3.47 -8.05 -0.02
N LEU A 96 -4.58 -7.51 0.48
CA LEU A 96 -5.16 -6.24 0.08
C LEU A 96 -4.70 -5.15 1.05
N TYR A 97 -4.15 -4.08 0.51
CA TYR A 97 -3.82 -2.88 1.26
C TYR A 97 -4.49 -1.68 0.63
N VAL A 98 -5.11 -0.83 1.45
CA VAL A 98 -5.83 0.37 1.01
C VAL A 98 -5.28 1.56 1.78
N ALA A 99 -4.60 2.47 1.08
CA ALA A 99 -4.25 3.79 1.60
C ALA A 99 -5.29 4.81 1.13
N GLY A 100 -5.82 5.61 2.05
CA GLY A 100 -6.75 6.71 1.80
C GLY A 100 -6.09 8.08 2.05
N LEU A 101 -6.57 9.13 1.37
CA LEU A 101 -6.30 10.53 1.75
C LEU A 101 -7.27 10.98 2.85
N GLU A 102 -6.79 11.73 3.84
CA GLU A 102 -7.67 12.45 4.78
C GLU A 102 -8.23 13.70 4.09
N GLU A 103 -9.55 13.88 4.13
CA GLU A 103 -10.17 15.18 3.84
C GLU A 103 -10.06 16.03 5.11
N GLU A 104 -9.43 17.19 5.03
CA GLU A 104 -9.57 18.20 6.09
C GLU A 104 -11.04 18.63 6.14
N GLU A 105 -11.77 18.20 7.18
CA GLU A 105 -13.05 18.81 7.54
C GLU A 105 -12.80 20.27 7.94
N ASN A 106 -13.40 21.19 7.20
CA ASN A 106 -13.39 22.64 7.46
C ASN A 106 -14.59 23.08 8.28
#